data_AF-A0AAJ4B991-F1
#
_entry.id   AF-A0AAJ4B991-F1
#
_cell.length_a   1.000
_cell.length_b   1.000
_cell.length_c   1.000
_cell.angle_alpha   90.00
_cell.angle_beta   90.00
_cell.angle_gamma   90.00
#
_symmetry.space_group_name_H-M   'P 1'
#
loop_
_entity.id
_entity.type
_entity.pdbx_description
1 polymer ?
#
loop_
_entity_poly.entity_id
_entity_poly.type
_entity_poly.pdbx_seq_one_letter_code
_entity_poly.pdbx_strand_id
1 'polypeptide(L)'
;MRQRAIDGTNPTTGRGGVISSSSKFTSWKLQMHTINKALYKMRGKQPSPTGFDSEGNPVVKMEVSGAGHGYKPNKNDRQNPRRVENLNNAEVRFDKNNPTRPFTAFPY
;
A
#
# COMPACT_ATOMS: atom_id res chain seq x y z
N MET A 1 4.21 16.71 -17.99
CA MET A 1 3.33 15.59 -17.59
C MET A 1 2.51 16.07 -16.40
N ARG A 2 1.17 16.15 -16.49
CA ARG A 2 0.30 16.71 -15.43
C ARG A 2 0.10 15.67 -14.32
N GLN A 3 0.32 16.07 -13.07
CA GLN A 3 0.06 15.25 -11.89
C GLN A 3 -1.45 14.97 -11.79
N ARG A 4 -1.86 13.70 -11.59
CA ARG A 4 -3.28 13.41 -11.35
C ARG A 4 -3.66 13.93 -9.97
N ALA A 5 -4.76 14.68 -9.89
CA ALA A 5 -5.36 15.04 -8.62
C ALA A 5 -5.76 13.75 -7.88
N ILE A 6 -5.48 13.70 -6.58
CA ILE A 6 -6.07 12.69 -5.70
C ILE A 6 -7.42 13.28 -5.25
N ASP A 7 -8.39 13.23 -6.13
CA ASP A 7 -9.75 13.67 -5.84
C ASP A 7 -10.61 12.57 -5.19
N GLY A 8 -10.05 11.36 -5.06
CA GLY A 8 -10.72 10.20 -4.49
C GLY A 8 -11.64 9.48 -5.49
N THR A 9 -11.62 9.86 -6.77
CA THR A 9 -12.48 9.25 -7.78
C THR A 9 -12.06 7.80 -8.03
N ASN A 10 -13.01 6.88 -7.88
CA ASN A 10 -12.81 5.47 -8.17
C ASN A 10 -12.55 5.29 -9.69
N PRO A 11 -11.41 4.71 -10.10
CA PRO A 11 -11.04 4.64 -11.51
C PRO A 11 -11.93 3.70 -12.34
N THR A 12 -12.63 2.76 -11.69
CA THR A 12 -13.51 1.79 -12.34
C THR A 12 -14.94 2.30 -12.44
N THR A 13 -15.44 2.99 -11.41
CA THR A 13 -16.85 3.41 -11.35
C THR A 13 -17.07 4.90 -11.62
N GLY A 14 -16.00 5.72 -11.64
CA GLY A 14 -16.08 7.17 -11.79
C GLY A 14 -16.73 7.90 -10.61
N ARG A 15 -17.08 7.18 -9.53
CA ARG A 15 -17.70 7.77 -8.35
C ARG A 15 -16.66 8.46 -7.49
N GLY A 16 -17.00 9.65 -6.98
CA GLY A 16 -16.23 10.31 -5.94
C GLY A 16 -16.14 9.43 -4.69
N GLY A 17 -14.94 9.35 -4.12
CA GLY A 17 -14.65 8.51 -2.96
C GLY A 17 -13.76 9.24 -1.96
N VAL A 18 -13.28 8.50 -0.96
CA VAL A 18 -12.39 9.06 0.06
C VAL A 18 -11.05 9.41 -0.57
N ILE A 19 -10.61 10.65 -0.38
CA ILE A 19 -9.28 11.10 -0.76
C ILE A 19 -8.25 10.35 0.09
N SER A 20 -7.39 9.55 -0.55
CA SER A 20 -6.41 8.69 0.11
C SER A 20 -4.99 8.89 -0.45
N SER A 21 -3.97 8.50 0.31
CA SER A 21 -2.61 8.50 -0.22
C SER A 21 -2.47 7.46 -1.33
N SER A 22 -1.64 7.76 -2.33
CA SER A 22 -1.26 6.79 -3.37
C SER A 22 0.24 6.56 -3.31
N SER A 23 0.69 5.35 -3.60
CA SER A 23 2.10 5.01 -3.61
C SER A 23 2.38 3.86 -4.57
N LYS A 24 3.64 3.77 -5.01
CA LYS A 24 4.12 2.67 -5.85
C LYS A 24 5.55 2.32 -5.49
N PHE A 25 5.89 1.05 -5.66
CA PHE A 25 7.27 0.61 -5.50
C PHE A 25 8.19 1.26 -6.54
N THR A 26 9.44 1.50 -6.18
CA THR A 26 10.47 1.96 -7.10
C THR A 26 10.82 0.91 -8.17
N SER A 27 10.64 -0.38 -7.85
CA SER A 27 10.84 -1.46 -8.81
C SER A 27 9.95 -2.68 -8.53
N TRP A 28 9.66 -3.44 -9.58
CA TRP A 28 9.02 -4.75 -9.49
C TRP A 28 9.80 -5.71 -8.57
N LYS A 29 11.13 -5.68 -8.63
CA LYS A 29 12.00 -6.52 -7.79
C LYS A 29 11.76 -6.28 -6.30
N LEU A 30 11.66 -5.01 -5.89
CA LEU A 30 11.36 -4.65 -4.50
C LEU A 30 9.95 -5.06 -4.09
N GLN A 31 8.97 -4.89 -4.99
CA GLN A 31 7.60 -5.36 -4.74
C GLN A 31 7.56 -6.87 -4.49
N MET A 32 8.17 -7.67 -5.37
CA MET A 32 8.21 -9.13 -5.23
C MET A 32 8.98 -9.58 -4.00
N HIS A 33 10.11 -8.94 -3.69
CA HIS A 33 10.87 -9.19 -2.46
C HIS A 33 10.03 -8.96 -1.20
N THR A 34 9.29 -7.86 -1.18
CA THR A 34 8.39 -7.50 -0.08
C THR A 34 7.27 -8.54 0.08
N ILE A 35 6.62 -8.92 -1.02
CA ILE A 35 5.56 -9.94 -1.02
C ILE A 35 6.10 -11.29 -0.53
N ASN A 36 7.27 -11.72 -0.99
CA ASN A 36 7.88 -12.98 -0.57
C ASN A 36 8.19 -13.00 0.93
N LYS A 37 8.75 -11.90 1.47
CA LYS A 37 8.97 -11.75 2.92
C LYS A 37 7.66 -11.83 3.72
N ALA A 38 6.61 -11.19 3.22
CA ALA A 38 5.30 -11.21 3.86
C ALA A 38 4.66 -12.61 3.81
N LEU A 39 4.73 -13.28 2.66
CA LEU A 39 4.27 -14.66 2.49
C LEU A 39 4.98 -15.60 3.45
N TYR A 40 6.30 -15.45 3.65
CA TYR A 40 7.04 -16.27 4.59
C TYR A 40 6.51 -16.14 6.03
N LYS A 41 6.18 -14.91 6.48
CA LYS A 41 5.57 -14.67 7.80
C LYS A 41 4.15 -15.20 7.95
N MET A 42 3.42 -15.26 6.84
CA MET A 42 2.02 -15.70 6.82
C MET A 42 1.87 -17.20 6.49
N ARG A 43 2.95 -17.88 6.11
CA ARG A 43 2.94 -19.31 5.78
C ARG A 43 2.99 -20.18 7.05
N GLY A 44 2.27 -21.29 7.03
CA GLY A 44 2.39 -22.36 8.01
C GLY A 44 1.21 -22.41 8.98
N LYS A 45 1.37 -23.22 10.05
CA LYS A 45 0.30 -23.47 11.03
C LYS A 45 -0.04 -22.26 11.90
N GLN A 46 0.85 -21.27 11.95
CA GLN A 46 0.68 -20.07 12.79
C GLN A 46 1.13 -18.81 12.03
N PRO A 47 0.24 -18.20 11.23
CA PRO A 47 0.50 -16.91 10.60
C PRO A 47 0.84 -15.84 11.64
N SER A 48 1.79 -14.97 11.31
CA SER A 48 2.30 -13.93 12.23
C SER A 48 2.16 -12.52 11.63
N PRO A 49 0.92 -12.01 11.48
CA PRO A 49 0.71 -10.65 11.00
C PRO A 49 1.30 -9.64 11.99
N THR A 50 1.70 -8.47 11.48
CA THR A 50 2.17 -7.36 12.32
C THR A 50 1.03 -6.47 12.81
N GLY A 51 -0.19 -6.72 12.33
CA GLY A 51 -1.39 -5.99 12.69
C GLY A 51 -2.56 -6.32 11.75
N PHE A 52 -3.58 -5.48 11.80
CA PHE A 52 -4.77 -5.58 10.95
C PHE A 52 -5.10 -4.20 10.36
N ASP A 53 -5.68 -4.18 9.17
CA ASP A 53 -6.24 -2.95 8.61
C ASP A 53 -7.64 -2.64 9.20
N SER A 54 -8.23 -1.53 8.77
CA SER A 54 -9.56 -1.09 9.26
C SER A 54 -10.70 -2.06 8.93
N GLU A 55 -10.50 -2.99 8.00
CA GLU A 55 -11.49 -4.00 7.59
C GLU A 55 -11.25 -5.37 8.27
N GLY A 56 -10.25 -5.44 9.15
CA GLY A 56 -9.82 -6.65 9.84
C GLY A 56 -8.96 -7.58 8.98
N ASN A 57 -8.43 -7.11 7.85
CA ASN A 57 -7.52 -7.91 7.04
C ASN A 57 -6.14 -7.98 7.72
N PRO A 58 -5.52 -9.18 7.83
CA PRO A 58 -4.17 -9.29 8.35
C PRO A 58 -3.18 -8.50 7.50
N VAL A 59 -2.26 -7.78 8.14
CA VAL A 59 -1.21 -7.03 7.44
C VAL A 59 0.18 -7.41 7.93
N VAL A 60 1.14 -7.40 7.01
CA VAL A 60 2.56 -7.47 7.31
C VAL A 60 3.21 -6.16 6.90
N LYS A 61 3.71 -5.42 7.89
CA LYS A 61 4.48 -4.20 7.77
C LYS A 61 5.96 -4.52 7.93
N MET A 62 6.79 -3.95 7.08
CA MET A 62 8.23 -4.12 7.16
C MET A 62 8.97 -2.92 6.62
N GLU A 63 10.19 -2.71 7.12
CA GLU A 63 11.11 -1.74 6.55
C GLU A 63 11.70 -2.27 5.23
N VAL A 64 11.67 -1.42 4.22
CA VAL A 64 12.26 -1.64 2.89
C VAL A 64 12.86 -0.31 2.46
N SER A 65 14.16 -0.12 2.68
CA SER A 65 14.84 1.12 2.29
C SER A 65 14.62 1.41 0.79
N GLY A 66 14.21 2.64 0.47
CA GLY A 66 13.89 3.03 -0.90
C GLY A 66 12.73 2.23 -1.52
N ALA A 67 11.77 1.77 -0.71
CA ALA A 67 10.64 0.96 -1.17
C ALA A 67 9.92 1.61 -2.34
N GLY A 68 9.67 2.91 -2.26
CA GLY A 68 8.84 3.59 -3.23
C GLY A 68 8.73 5.08 -3.03
N HIS A 69 7.83 5.65 -3.83
CA HIS A 69 7.40 7.03 -3.72
C HIS A 69 5.88 7.08 -3.87
N GLY A 70 5.31 8.22 -3.51
CA GLY A 70 3.87 8.39 -3.55
C GLY A 70 3.44 9.83 -3.45
N TYR A 71 2.15 9.99 -3.25
CA TYR A 71 1.49 11.27 -3.10
C TYR A 71 0.56 11.21 -1.89
N LYS A 72 0.68 12.21 -1.02
CA LYS A 72 -0.21 12.41 0.12
C LYS A 72 -1.21 13.53 -0.18
N PRO A 73 -2.47 13.40 0.27
CA PRO A 73 -3.44 14.47 0.16
C PRO A 73 -2.92 15.78 0.76
N ASN A 74 -3.15 16.88 0.07
CA ASN A 74 -2.81 18.21 0.56
C ASN A 74 -4.10 18.90 1.04
N LYS A 75 -4.21 19.09 2.36
CA LYS A 75 -5.40 19.70 2.98
C LYS A 75 -5.64 21.14 2.52
N ASN A 76 -4.57 21.85 2.14
CA ASN A 76 -4.63 23.26 1.75
C ASN A 76 -4.93 23.44 0.25
N ASP A 77 -4.64 22.43 -0.56
CA ASP A 77 -4.85 22.47 -2.01
C ASP A 77 -5.11 21.05 -2.54
N ARG A 78 -6.39 20.74 -2.76
CA ARG A 78 -6.82 19.40 -3.22
C ARG A 78 -6.33 19.06 -4.62
N GLN A 79 -6.01 20.06 -5.45
CA GLN A 79 -5.53 19.84 -6.81
C GLN A 79 -4.02 19.57 -6.86
N ASN A 80 -3.28 19.94 -5.80
CA ASN A 80 -1.84 19.77 -5.71
C ASN A 80 -1.45 18.83 -4.54
N PRO A 81 -1.54 17.50 -4.72
CA PRO A 81 -1.12 16.54 -3.70
C PRO A 81 0.41 16.59 -3.50
N ARG A 82 0.86 16.34 -2.26
CA ARG A 82 2.28 16.42 -1.89
C ARG A 82 3.01 15.16 -2.31
N ARG A 83 4.03 15.29 -3.16
CA ARG A 83 4.90 14.16 -3.52
C ARG A 83 5.79 13.79 -2.34
N VAL A 84 5.95 12.49 -2.11
CA VAL A 84 6.88 11.91 -1.13
C VAL A 84 7.83 11.00 -1.89
N GLU A 85 9.09 11.39 -2.00
CA GLU A 85 10.11 10.68 -2.79
C GLU A 85 10.57 9.37 -2.17
N ASN A 86 10.71 9.36 -0.84
CA ASN A 86 11.36 8.27 -0.14
C ASN A 86 10.38 7.69 0.89
N LEU A 87 9.71 6.62 0.48
CA LEU A 87 8.95 5.73 1.37
C LEU A 87 9.86 4.54 1.68
N ASN A 88 10.17 4.36 2.97
CA ASN A 88 11.11 3.33 3.45
C ASN A 88 10.42 2.16 4.14
N ASN A 89 9.10 2.12 4.13
CA ASN A 89 8.31 1.01 4.67
C ASN A 89 7.40 0.46 3.58
N ALA A 90 6.99 -0.79 3.77
CA ALA A 90 6.00 -1.43 2.92
C ALA A 90 5.00 -2.24 3.75
N GLU A 91 3.76 -2.26 3.28
CA GLU A 91 2.63 -2.99 3.84
C GLU A 91 2.13 -3.99 2.80
N VAL A 92 1.93 -5.24 3.23
CA VAL A 92 1.28 -6.28 2.44
C VAL A 92 0.02 -6.71 3.18
N ARG A 93 -1.12 -6.71 2.48
CA ARG A 93 -2.41 -7.11 3.05
C ARG A 93 -2.86 -8.45 2.51
N PHE A 94 -3.45 -9.23 3.40
CA PHE A 94 -3.90 -10.59 3.15
C PHE A 94 -5.39 -10.71 3.33
N ASP A 95 -6.03 -11.59 2.56
CA ASP A 95 -7.45 -11.88 2.72
C ASP A 95 -7.70 -12.48 4.12
N LYS A 96 -8.60 -11.89 4.91
CA LYS A 96 -8.94 -12.39 6.25
C LYS A 96 -9.52 -13.81 6.24
N ASN A 97 -10.16 -14.23 5.14
CA ASN A 97 -10.69 -15.58 4.97
C ASN A 97 -9.65 -16.55 4.40
N ASN A 98 -8.57 -16.03 3.82
CA ASN A 98 -7.44 -16.81 3.32
C ASN A 98 -6.12 -16.08 3.59
N PRO A 99 -5.54 -16.23 4.80
CA PRO A 99 -4.36 -15.47 5.22
C PRO A 99 -3.08 -15.78 4.44
N THR A 100 -3.12 -16.76 3.52
CA THR A 100 -2.02 -17.07 2.60
C THR A 100 -2.11 -16.33 1.27
N ARG A 101 -3.23 -15.64 1.01
CA ARG A 101 -3.51 -14.93 -0.24
C ARG A 101 -3.32 -13.42 -0.05
N PRO A 102 -2.17 -12.84 -0.43
CA PRO A 102 -2.03 -11.39 -0.48
C PRO A 102 -2.90 -10.83 -1.62
N PHE A 103 -3.56 -9.71 -1.38
CA PHE A 103 -4.36 -9.02 -2.41
C PHE A 103 -3.83 -7.64 -2.77
N THR A 104 -2.96 -7.05 -1.94
CA THR A 104 -2.26 -5.80 -2.26
C THR A 104 -0.95 -5.68 -1.50
N ALA A 105 -0.01 -4.92 -2.07
CA ALA A 105 1.24 -4.53 -1.45
C ALA A 105 1.59 -3.11 -1.88
N PHE A 106 2.01 -2.25 -0.95
CA PHE A 106 2.35 -0.87 -1.27
C PHE A 106 3.35 -0.27 -0.26
N PRO A 107 4.19 0.69 -0.69
CA PRO A 107 5.04 1.44 0.21
C PRO A 107 4.28 2.53 0.96
N TYR A 108 4.72 2.92 2.17
CA TYR A 108 4.04 3.94 2.99
C TYR A 108 4.98 4.81 3.84
#